data_AF-A0A3D1XN56-F1
#
_entry.id   AF-A0A3D1XN56-F1
#
_cell.length_a   1.000
_cell.length_b   1.000
_cell.length_c   1.000
_cell.angle_alpha   90.00
_cell.angle_beta   90.00
_cell.angle_gamma   90.00
#
_symmetry.space_group_name_H-M   'P 1'
#
loop_
_entity.id
_entity.type
_entity.pdbx_description
1 polymer ?
#
loop_
_entity_poly.entity_id
_entity_poly.type
_entity_poly.pdbx_seq_one_letter_code
_entity_poly.pdbx_strand_id
1 'polypeptide(L)'
;DNFWLFINGSTQFSTYDEERYHEPLVHPLMGLIEERNDILILGGGDGLAAREILKYPDVVSLTLVDLDPAMTRLAQQDEIFL
;
A
#
# COMPACT_ATOMS: atom_id res chain seq x y z
N ASP A 1 -5.18 -10.54 -17.31
CA ASP A 1 -5.44 -9.15 -17.76
C ASP A 1 -4.77 -8.17 -16.81
N ASN A 2 -4.51 -6.95 -17.28
CA ASN A 2 -4.02 -5.86 -16.42
C ASN A 2 -5.18 -4.93 -16.08
N PHE A 3 -5.16 -4.37 -14.88
CA PHE A 3 -6.20 -3.48 -14.36
C PHE A 3 -5.60 -2.15 -13.93
N TRP A 4 -6.41 -1.08 -13.98
CA TRP A 4 -6.04 0.26 -13.58
C TRP A 4 -7.09 0.81 -12.61
N LEU A 5 -6.61 1.40 -11.51
CA LEU A 5 -7.46 2.16 -10.62
C LEU A 5 -7.38 3.65 -11.00
N PHE A 6 -8.55 4.27 -11.15
CA PHE A 6 -8.68 5.71 -11.38
C PHE A 6 -9.47 6.34 -10.26
N ILE A 7 -8.97 7.46 -9.74
CA ILE A 7 -9.71 8.34 -8.84
C ILE A 7 -9.81 9.70 -9.52
N ASN A 8 -11.03 10.21 -9.69
CA ASN A 8 -11.30 11.49 -10.36
C ASN A 8 -10.64 11.63 -11.74
N GLY A 9 -10.53 10.53 -12.48
CA GLY A 9 -9.91 10.49 -13.82
C GLY A 9 -8.38 10.42 -13.82
N SER A 10 -7.72 10.44 -12.66
CA SER A 10 -6.28 10.25 -12.53
C SER A 10 -5.95 8.81 -12.16
N THR A 11 -5.00 8.21 -12.88
CA THR A 11 -4.46 6.89 -12.54
C THR A 11 -3.81 6.93 -11.16
N GLN A 12 -4.20 6.01 -10.30
CA GLN A 12 -3.55 5.80 -9.00
C GLN A 12 -2.48 4.73 -9.13
N PHE A 13 -2.84 3.56 -9.67
CA PHE A 13 -1.91 2.49 -9.97
C PHE A 13 -2.42 1.60 -11.10
N SER A 14 -1.56 0.71 -11.57
CA SER A 14 -1.93 -0.39 -12.46
C SER A 14 -1.32 -1.70 -11.99
N THR A 15 -2.01 -2.82 -12.18
CA THR A 15 -1.44 -4.14 -11.87
C THR A 15 -0.28 -4.52 -12.79
N TYR A 16 0.01 -3.71 -13.81
CA TYR A 16 1.12 -3.93 -14.72
C TYR A 16 2.45 -3.44 -14.14
N ASP A 17 2.44 -2.41 -13.30
CA ASP A 17 3.66 -1.74 -12.85
C ASP A 17 3.60 -1.05 -11.48
N GLU A 18 2.58 -1.34 -10.65
CA GLU A 18 2.43 -0.73 -9.32
C GLU A 18 3.65 -0.96 -8.42
N GLU A 19 4.37 -2.06 -8.59
CA GLU A 19 5.57 -2.37 -7.83
C GLU A 19 6.64 -1.28 -7.99
N ARG A 20 6.69 -0.62 -9.15
CA ARG A 20 7.65 0.47 -9.43
C ARG A 20 7.39 1.71 -8.59
N TYR A 21 6.19 1.87 -8.05
CA TYR A 21 5.85 2.95 -7.15
C TYR A 21 5.94 2.51 -5.68
N HIS A 22 5.35 1.37 -5.32
CA HIS A 22 5.25 0.95 -3.92
C HIS A 22 6.58 0.42 -3.36
N GLU A 23 7.38 -0.32 -4.13
CA GLU A 23 8.67 -0.82 -3.64
C GLU A 23 9.64 0.33 -3.30
N PRO A 24 9.87 1.33 -4.18
CA PRO A 24 10.75 2.45 -3.85
C PRO A 24 10.17 3.39 -2.79
N LEU A 25 8.85 3.45 -2.63
CA LEU A 25 8.21 4.21 -1.55
C LEU A 25 8.52 3.59 -0.18
N VAL A 26 8.59 2.27 -0.10
CA VAL A 26 8.68 1.53 1.18
C VAL A 26 10.11 1.09 1.50
N HIS A 27 10.74 0.32 0.62
CA HIS A 27 11.94 -0.44 0.95
C HIS A 27 13.17 0.40 1.30
N PRO A 28 13.43 1.56 0.67
CA PRO A 28 14.54 2.42 1.07
C PRO A 28 14.45 2.87 2.53
N LEU A 29 13.27 3.30 2.99
CA LEU A 29 13.06 3.72 4.38
C LEU A 29 13.17 2.52 5.32
N MET A 30 12.46 1.45 5.01
CA MET A 30 12.41 0.25 5.85
C MET A 30 13.80 -0.41 5.99
N GLY A 31 14.65 -0.33 4.97
CA GLY A 31 16.02 -0.83 5.01
C GLY A 31 17.02 0.03 5.82
N LEU A 32 16.67 1.29 6.13
CA LEU A 32 17.53 2.21 6.87
C LEU A 32 17.24 2.21 8.38
N ILE A 33 16.06 1.76 8.80
CA ILE A 33 15.64 1.74 10.19
C ILE A 33 15.90 0.39 10.84
N GLU A 34 16.40 0.41 12.08
CA GLU A 34 16.74 -0.80 12.84
C GLU A 34 15.51 -1.45 13.50
N GLU A 35 14.56 -0.63 13.96
CA GLU A 35 13.34 -1.08 14.63
C GLU A 35 12.09 -0.56 13.92
N ARG A 36 11.08 -1.43 13.76
CA ARG A 36 9.84 -1.19 13.01
C ARG A 36 8.61 -1.38 13.88
N ASN A 37 8.58 -0.70 15.03
CA ASN A 37 7.57 -0.94 16.06
C ASN A 37 6.19 -0.37 15.67
N ASP A 38 6.13 0.91 15.29
CA ASP A 38 4.87 1.61 15.03
C ASP A 38 4.93 2.37 13.71
N ILE A 39 4.24 1.84 12.70
CA ILE A 39 4.22 2.42 11.36
C ILE A 39 2.85 3.04 11.10
N LEU A 40 2.84 4.28 10.62
CA LEU A 40 1.65 5.01 10.20
C LEU A 40 1.71 5.29 8.69
N ILE A 41 0.71 4.81 7.95
CA ILE A 41 0.46 5.19 6.56
C ILE A 41 -0.70 6.17 6.54
N LEU A 42 -0.49 7.33 5.93
CA LEU A 42 -1.52 8.33 5.68
C LEU A 42 -1.88 8.30 4.18
N GLY A 43 -3.13 7.99 3.89
CA GLY A 43 -3.57 7.57 2.56
C GLY A 43 -3.24 6.10 2.30
N GLY A 44 -3.00 5.74 1.04
CA GLY A 44 -2.65 4.37 0.65
C GLY A 44 -3.79 3.38 0.89
N GLY A 45 -5.05 3.82 0.83
CA GLY A 45 -6.24 2.99 1.02
C GLY A 45 -6.35 1.81 0.05
N ASP A 46 -5.56 1.80 -1.04
CA ASP A 46 -5.33 0.64 -1.91
C ASP A 46 -4.60 -0.52 -1.21
N GLY A 47 -3.91 -0.29 -0.10
CA GLY A 47 -3.23 -1.32 0.67
C GLY A 47 -1.93 -1.84 0.07
N LEU A 48 -1.49 -1.36 -1.10
CA LEU A 48 -0.30 -1.87 -1.79
C LEU A 48 0.99 -1.47 -1.05
N ALA A 49 1.07 -0.24 -0.55
CA ALA A 49 2.16 0.16 0.34
C ALA A 49 2.18 -0.68 1.64
N ALA A 50 1.01 -0.99 2.21
CA ALA A 50 0.91 -1.83 3.40
C ALA A 50 1.40 -3.26 3.14
N ARG A 51 1.07 -3.83 1.97
CA ARG A 51 1.59 -5.14 1.51
C ARG A 51 3.12 -5.17 1.53
N GLU A 52 3.76 -4.14 1.00
CA GLU A 52 5.22 -4.03 0.97
C GLU A 52 5.84 -3.89 2.37
N ILE A 53 5.22 -3.10 3.25
CA ILE A 53 5.65 -2.95 4.65
C ILE A 53 5.54 -4.27 5.41
N LEU A 54 4.46 -5.02 5.20
CA LEU A 54 4.21 -6.29 5.89
C LEU A 54 5.11 -7.44 5.39
N LYS A 55 5.95 -7.23 4.36
CA LYS A 55 7.04 -8.15 4.02
C LYS A 55 8.14 -8.19 5.09
N TYR A 56 8.22 -7.18 5.96
CA TYR A 56 9.16 -7.14 7.07
C TYR A 56 8.54 -7.80 8.32
N PRO A 57 9.02 -8.99 8.73
CA PRO A 57 8.35 -9.79 9.77
C PRO A 57 8.50 -9.22 11.19
N ASP A 58 9.40 -8.26 11.38
CA ASP A 58 9.65 -7.55 12.63
C ASP A 58 8.79 -6.28 12.80
N VAL A 59 7.88 -6.01 11.86
CA VAL A 59 6.85 -4.97 12.03
C VAL A 59 5.91 -5.37 13.16
N VAL A 60 5.83 -4.55 14.21
CA VAL A 60 4.98 -4.85 15.38
C VAL A 60 3.56 -4.33 15.17
N SER A 61 3.42 -3.09 14.70
CA SER A 61 2.13 -2.48 14.42
C SER A 61 2.16 -1.65 13.14
N LEU A 62 1.07 -1.73 12.37
CA LEU A 62 0.84 -0.93 11.17
C LEU A 62 -0.56 -0.34 11.23
N THR A 63 -0.65 0.98 11.23
CA THR A 63 -1.91 1.72 11.12
C THR A 63 -1.99 2.38 9.75
N LEU A 64 -3.02 2.05 8.98
CA LEU A 64 -3.35 2.71 7.73
C LEU A 64 -4.57 3.59 7.93
N VAL A 65 -4.45 4.87 7.59
CA VAL A 65 -5.54 5.84 7.68
C VAL A 65 -5.81 6.42 6.29
N ASP A 66 -6.91 6.01 5.69
CA ASP A 66 -7.42 6.61 4.46
C ASP A 66 -8.71 7.41 4.74
N LEU A 67 -8.92 8.47 3.97
CA LEU A 67 -10.10 9.32 4.08
C LEU A 67 -11.33 8.66 3.47
N ASP A 68 -11.16 7.91 2.38
CA ASP A 68 -12.25 7.29 1.65
C ASP A 68 -12.45 5.83 2.09
N PRO A 69 -13.53 5.52 2.82
CA PRO A 69 -13.77 4.14 3.25
C PRO A 69 -14.12 3.21 2.08
N ALA A 70 -14.43 3.73 0.87
CA ALA A 70 -14.57 2.89 -0.31
C ALA A 70 -13.22 2.30 -0.76
N MET A 71 -12.13 3.06 -0.62
CA MET A 71 -10.79 2.59 -0.98
C MET A 71 -10.36 1.43 -0.10
N THR A 72 -10.47 1.57 1.22
CA THR A 72 -10.08 0.50 2.15
C THR A 72 -10.97 -0.73 2.02
N ARG A 73 -12.28 -0.57 1.75
CA ARG A 73 -13.17 -1.70 1.45
C ARG A 73 -12.76 -2.42 0.17
N LEU A 74 -12.45 -1.68 -0.89
CA LEU A 74 -12.03 -2.25 -2.16
C LEU A 74 -10.76 -3.10 -1.97
N ALA A 75 -9.73 -2.52 -1.33
CA ALA A 75 -8.47 -3.22 -1.05
C ALA A 75 -8.63 -4.49 -0.20
N GLN A 76 -9.64 -4.53 0.68
CA GLN A 76 -9.89 -5.69 1.55
C GLN A 76 -10.72 -6.80 0.89
N GLN A 77 -11.47 -6.50 -0.16
CA GLN A 77 -12.54 -7.39 -0.66
C GLN A 77 -12.38 -7.79 -2.12
N ASP A 78 -11.64 -7.01 -2.92
CA ASP A 78 -11.49 -7.25 -4.35
C ASP A 78 -10.27 -8.13 -4.65
N GLU A 79 -10.47 -9.19 -5.44
CA GLU A 79 -9.42 -10.17 -5.78
C GLU A 79 -8.26 -9.55 -6.58
N ILE A 80 -8.44 -8.38 -7.19
CA ILE A 80 -7.35 -7.70 -7.91
C ILE A 80 -6.29 -7.17 -6.92
N PHE A 81 -6.67 -6.94 -5.67
CA PHE A 81 -5.81 -6.36 -4.62
C PHE A 81 -5.20 -7.42 -3.68
N LEU A 82 -5.74 -8.64 -3.68
CA LEU A 82 -5.32 -9.77 -2.82
C LEU A 82 -4.27 -10.66 -3.53
#